data_AF-A0A351SBY6-F1
#
_entry.id   AF-A0A351SBY6-F1
#
_cell.length_a   1.000
_cell.length_b   1.000
_cell.length_c   1.000
_cell.angle_alpha   90.00
_cell.angle_beta   90.00
_cell.angle_gamma   90.00
#
_symmetry.space_group_name_H-M   'P 1'
#
loop_
_entity.id
_entity.type
_entity.pdbx_description
1 polymer ?
#
loop_
_entity_poly.entity_id
_entity_poly.type
_entity_poly.pdbx_seq_one_letter_code
_entity_poly.pdbx_strand_id
1 'polypeptide(L)'
;WNGKPNEGLKMIDAEIGRGIKQREQALRLKVRPGPADSSIFDEVNGDSPAKQQALTGIRWEKADKSPGSRIRGWSLLRARLKSALKDRPDEPGLFIFSTCAQFIRTVPVLPRDPKKPDDVDTDAEDHIADEVRYRLLQDKRITVVEPLRI
;
A
#
# COMPACT_ATOMS: atom_id res chain seq x y z
N TRP A 1 -10.75 -9.34 -5.01
CA TRP A 1 -11.74 -9.59 -3.94
C TRP A 1 -12.72 -10.64 -4.42
N ASN A 2 -12.87 -11.74 -3.67
CA ASN A 2 -13.79 -12.83 -3.96
C ASN A 2 -15.05 -12.81 -3.06
N GLY A 3 -15.22 -11.78 -2.22
CA GLY A 3 -16.33 -11.69 -1.27
C GLY A 3 -16.02 -12.20 0.14
N LYS A 4 -14.88 -12.85 0.36
CA LYS A 4 -14.54 -13.51 1.63
C LYS A 4 -13.32 -12.88 2.30
N PRO A 5 -13.44 -12.45 3.57
CA PRO A 5 -12.32 -11.87 4.33
C PRO A 5 -11.11 -12.81 4.35
N ASN A 6 -9.90 -12.24 4.27
CA ASN A 6 -8.64 -12.97 4.35
C ASN A 6 -8.47 -14.13 3.35
N GLU A 7 -9.21 -14.11 2.23
CA GLU A 7 -9.05 -15.10 1.17
C GLU A 7 -8.54 -14.45 -0.13
N GLY A 8 -7.39 -14.94 -0.61
CA GLY A 8 -6.82 -14.54 -1.90
C GLY A 8 -7.61 -15.07 -3.10
N LEU A 9 -7.31 -14.54 -4.29
CA LEU A 9 -7.96 -14.95 -5.54
C LEU A 9 -7.46 -16.27 -6.13
N LYS A 10 -6.46 -16.92 -5.48
CA LYS A 10 -5.78 -18.13 -5.96
C LYS A 10 -5.24 -18.01 -7.40
N MET A 11 -4.90 -16.79 -7.79
CA MET A 11 -4.26 -16.48 -9.08
C MET A 11 -2.77 -16.75 -9.00
N ILE A 12 -2.18 -17.18 -10.11
CA ILE A 12 -0.72 -17.23 -10.24
C ILE A 12 -0.15 -15.81 -10.40
N ASP A 13 1.12 -15.61 -10.04
CA ASP A 13 1.76 -14.28 -10.07
C ASP A 13 1.69 -13.59 -11.44
N ALA A 14 1.81 -14.35 -12.52
CA ALA A 14 1.68 -13.84 -13.87
C ALA A 14 0.24 -13.33 -14.18
N GLU A 15 -0.80 -13.97 -13.62
CA GLU A 15 -2.19 -13.51 -13.74
C GLU A 15 -2.44 -12.25 -12.93
N ILE A 16 -1.88 -12.17 -11.73
CA ILE A 16 -1.92 -10.97 -10.88
C ILE A 16 -1.32 -9.79 -11.66
N GLY A 17 -0.11 -9.95 -12.21
CA GLY A 17 0.56 -8.91 -13.01
C GLY A 17 -0.28 -8.45 -14.22
N ARG A 18 -0.84 -9.39 -14.98
CA ARG A 18 -1.75 -9.06 -16.11
C ARG A 18 -2.99 -8.30 -15.65
N GLY A 19 -3.59 -8.72 -14.55
CA GLY A 19 -4.78 -8.07 -13.97
C GLY A 19 -4.51 -6.65 -13.50
N ILE A 20 -3.34 -6.37 -12.93
CA ILE A 20 -2.92 -5.02 -12.55
C ILE A 20 -2.77 -4.17 -13.81
N LYS A 21 -2.00 -4.63 -14.81
CA LYS A 21 -1.76 -3.90 -16.05
C LYS A 21 -3.06 -3.53 -16.78
N GLN A 22 -4.02 -4.44 -16.85
CA GLN A 22 -5.34 -4.19 -17.43
C GLN A 22 -6.08 -3.05 -16.71
N ARG A 23 -6.00 -3.00 -15.37
CA ARG A 23 -6.61 -1.94 -14.55
C ARG A 23 -5.91 -0.60 -14.75
N GLU A 24 -4.58 -0.58 -14.80
CA GLU A 24 -3.81 0.64 -15.11
C GLU A 24 -4.20 1.23 -16.46
N GLN A 25 -4.32 0.38 -17.49
CA GLN A 25 -4.76 0.78 -18.83
C GLN A 25 -6.19 1.31 -18.85
N ALA A 26 -7.12 0.64 -18.13
CA ALA A 26 -8.51 1.07 -18.04
C ALA A 26 -8.65 2.43 -17.34
N LEU A 27 -7.83 2.68 -16.31
CA LEU A 27 -7.76 3.98 -15.62
C LEU A 27 -7.08 5.07 -16.45
N ARG A 28 -6.36 4.71 -17.52
CA ARG A 28 -5.58 5.63 -18.37
C ARG A 28 -4.57 6.44 -17.57
N LEU A 29 -3.98 5.82 -16.53
CA LEU A 29 -2.99 6.45 -15.66
C LEU A 29 -1.60 5.88 -15.93
N LYS A 30 -0.58 6.74 -15.90
CA LYS A 30 0.81 6.30 -15.80
C LYS A 30 1.15 6.04 -14.34
N VAL A 31 1.01 4.80 -13.91
CA VAL A 31 1.37 4.38 -12.55
C VAL A 31 2.88 4.18 -12.46
N ARG A 32 3.46 4.67 -11.38
CA ARG A 32 4.88 4.44 -11.05
C ARG A 32 4.96 3.28 -10.06
N PRO A 33 6.06 2.51 -10.05
CA PRO A 33 6.28 1.46 -9.06
C PRO A 33 6.05 1.99 -7.64
N GLY A 34 5.31 1.21 -6.86
CA GLY A 34 4.99 1.48 -5.46
C GLY A 34 5.65 0.47 -4.53
N PRO A 35 5.62 0.73 -3.22
CA PRO A 35 6.22 -0.14 -2.23
C PRO A 35 5.33 -1.38 -2.06
N ALA A 36 5.95 -2.55 -2.00
CA ALA A 36 5.28 -3.82 -1.78
C ALA A 36 5.94 -4.60 -0.64
N ASP A 37 5.20 -5.58 -0.14
CA ASP A 37 5.67 -6.50 0.90
C ASP A 37 7.01 -7.15 0.49
N SER A 38 8.01 -7.15 1.36
CA SER A 38 9.34 -7.70 1.04
C SER A 38 9.30 -9.15 0.55
N SER A 39 8.33 -9.95 0.98
CA SER A 39 8.21 -11.37 0.64
C SER A 39 7.99 -11.62 -0.85
N ILE A 40 7.43 -10.65 -1.59
CA ILE A 40 7.24 -10.81 -3.04
C ILE A 40 8.58 -10.89 -3.80
N PHE A 41 9.67 -10.46 -3.15
CA PHE A 41 11.01 -10.48 -3.71
C PHE A 41 11.82 -11.70 -3.28
N ASP A 42 11.28 -12.56 -2.40
CA ASP A 42 11.98 -13.75 -1.94
C ASP A 42 12.07 -14.75 -3.09
N GLU A 43 13.30 -15.16 -3.40
CA GLU A 43 13.56 -16.02 -4.56
C GLU A 43 13.56 -17.50 -4.19
N VAL A 44 12.85 -18.30 -4.98
CA VAL A 44 12.85 -19.76 -4.93
C VAL A 44 13.25 -20.27 -6.31
N ASN A 45 14.34 -21.02 -6.39
CA ASN A 45 14.89 -21.53 -7.66
C ASN A 45 15.14 -20.44 -8.72
N GLY A 46 15.54 -19.23 -8.29
CA GLY A 46 15.82 -18.09 -9.16
C GLY A 46 14.60 -17.30 -9.62
N ASP A 47 13.40 -17.65 -9.16
CA ASP A 47 12.15 -16.95 -9.49
C ASP A 47 11.50 -16.35 -8.23
N SER A 48 10.67 -15.33 -8.41
CA SER A 48 9.90 -14.70 -7.33
C SER A 48 8.61 -14.09 -7.86
N PRO A 49 7.60 -13.86 -7.00
CA PRO A 49 6.38 -13.15 -7.39
C PRO A 49 6.65 -11.82 -8.10
N ALA A 50 7.62 -11.03 -7.62
CA ALA A 50 8.02 -9.78 -8.24
C ALA A 50 8.61 -9.97 -9.65
N LYS A 51 9.43 -11.02 -9.86
CA LYS A 51 9.98 -11.35 -11.19
C LYS A 51 8.89 -11.78 -12.16
N GLN A 52 7.96 -12.64 -11.72
CA GLN A 52 6.83 -13.08 -12.55
C GLN A 52 5.91 -11.91 -12.94
N GLN A 53 5.57 -11.05 -11.99
CA GLN A 53 4.78 -9.85 -12.27
C GLN A 53 5.55 -8.88 -13.19
N ALA A 54 6.88 -8.82 -13.07
CA ALA A 54 7.74 -8.03 -13.94
C ALA A 54 7.71 -8.44 -15.42
N LEU A 55 7.47 -9.71 -15.74
CA LEU A 55 7.28 -10.14 -17.13
C LEU A 55 6.07 -9.47 -17.80
N THR A 56 5.10 -9.01 -17.01
CA THR A 56 3.92 -8.29 -17.52
C THR A 56 4.15 -6.77 -17.62
N GLY A 57 5.25 -6.26 -17.07
CA GLY A 57 5.56 -4.83 -17.03
C GLY A 57 5.22 -4.14 -15.71
N ILE A 58 4.71 -4.88 -14.72
CA ILE A 58 4.48 -4.37 -13.36
C ILE A 58 5.79 -4.43 -12.57
N ARG A 59 6.10 -3.39 -11.81
CA ARG A 59 7.32 -3.31 -10.99
C ARG A 59 6.97 -2.78 -9.62
N TRP A 60 7.75 -3.21 -8.64
CA TRP A 60 7.57 -2.85 -7.23
C TRP A 60 8.87 -2.34 -6.63
N GLU A 61 8.74 -1.47 -5.65
CA GLU A 61 9.81 -1.06 -4.75
C GLU A 61 9.65 -1.83 -3.42
N LYS A 62 10.75 -2.06 -2.69
CA LYS A 62 10.65 -2.72 -1.37
C LYS A 62 10.05 -1.75 -0.35
N ALA A 63 9.04 -2.18 0.40
CA ALA A 63 8.52 -1.42 1.52
C ALA A 63 9.53 -1.36 2.69
N ASP A 64 9.49 -0.27 3.46
CA ASP A 64 10.24 -0.17 4.71
C ASP A 64 9.66 -1.13 5.76
N LYS A 65 10.48 -2.12 6.14
CA LYS A 65 10.20 -3.09 7.20
C LYS A 65 11.26 -3.06 8.31
N SER A 66 11.99 -1.96 8.44
CA SER A 66 12.95 -1.78 9.54
C SER A 66 12.27 -1.91 10.92
N PRO A 67 13.00 -2.30 11.98
CA PRO A 67 12.45 -2.34 13.33
C PRO A 67 11.75 -1.03 13.72
N GLY A 68 10.50 -1.10 14.19
CA GLY A 68 9.69 0.07 14.53
C GLY A 68 8.91 0.71 13.37
N SER A 69 9.13 0.28 12.13
CA SER A 69 8.41 0.78 10.94
C SER A 69 6.89 0.64 11.06
N ARG A 70 6.38 -0.45 11.65
CA ARG A 70 4.94 -0.69 11.89
C ARG A 70 4.32 0.41 12.75
N ILE A 71 4.81 0.58 13.97
CA ILE A 71 4.34 1.58 14.94
C ILE A 71 4.43 2.99 14.34
N ARG A 72 5.56 3.32 13.70
CA ARG A 72 5.75 4.60 12.99
C ARG A 72 4.69 4.81 11.91
N GLY A 73 4.42 3.77 11.14
CA GLY A 73 3.45 3.76 10.06
C GLY A 73 2.01 3.98 10.55
N TRP A 74 1.60 3.32 11.64
CA TRP A 74 0.28 3.50 12.24
C TRP A 74 0.08 4.90 12.82
N SER A 75 1.10 5.42 13.49
CA SER A 75 1.10 6.79 13.98
C SER A 75 0.95 7.79 12.83
N LEU A 76 1.68 7.58 11.73
CA LEU A 76 1.60 8.42 10.54
C LEU A 76 0.23 8.34 9.87
N LEU A 77 -0.32 7.14 9.68
CA LEU A 77 -1.66 6.94 9.13
C LEU A 77 -2.72 7.72 9.93
N ARG A 78 -2.71 7.58 11.26
CA ARG A 78 -3.62 8.30 12.15
C ARG A 78 -3.43 9.82 12.08
N ALA A 79 -2.18 10.29 12.03
CA ALA A 79 -1.88 11.72 11.90
C ALA A 79 -2.40 12.30 10.58
N ARG A 80 -2.19 11.59 9.45
CA ARG A 80 -2.68 12.03 8.13
C ARG A 80 -4.20 12.06 8.04
N LEU A 81 -4.89 11.06 8.61
CA LEU A 81 -6.35 11.06 8.69
C LEU A 81 -6.88 12.20 9.57
N LYS A 82 -6.26 12.44 10.74
CA LYS A 82 -6.64 13.55 11.62
C LYS A 82 -6.42 14.91 10.96
N SER A 83 -5.31 15.07 10.21
CA SER A 83 -5.03 16.31 9.50
C SER A 83 -6.08 16.60 8.41
N ALA A 84 -6.55 15.57 7.72
CA ALA A 84 -7.58 15.70 6.67
C ALA A 84 -8.94 16.21 7.17
N LEU A 85 -9.18 16.24 8.49
CA LEU A 85 -10.40 16.80 9.09
C LEU A 85 -10.34 18.33 9.29
N LYS A 86 -9.17 18.96 9.12
CA LYS A 86 -9.00 20.41 9.28
C LYS A 86 -9.29 21.11 7.96
N ASP A 87 -10.01 22.23 8.00
CA ASP A 87 -10.26 23.07 6.81
C ASP A 87 -8.97 23.66 6.22
N ARG A 88 -7.98 23.95 7.08
CA ARG A 88 -6.66 24.46 6.72
C ARG A 88 -5.58 23.67 7.45
N PRO A 89 -5.19 22.49 6.92
CA PRO A 89 -4.21 21.65 7.58
C PRO A 89 -2.80 22.24 7.48
N ASP A 90 -2.11 22.22 8.60
CA ASP A 90 -0.68 22.51 8.79
C ASP A 90 0.22 21.33 8.40
N GLU A 91 -0.36 20.13 8.34
CA GLU A 91 0.32 18.88 8.00
C GLU A 91 -0.37 18.19 6.80
N PRO A 92 0.35 17.46 5.93
CA PRO A 92 -0.29 16.67 4.88
C PRO A 92 -1.42 15.77 5.42
N GLY A 93 -2.53 15.69 4.68
CA GLY A 93 -3.68 14.83 4.98
C GLY A 93 -3.73 13.56 4.12
N LEU A 94 -4.47 12.54 4.57
CA LEU A 94 -4.83 11.38 3.77
C LEU A 94 -6.33 11.42 3.47
N PHE A 95 -6.68 11.46 2.18
CA PHE A 95 -8.05 11.47 1.70
C PHE A 95 -8.36 10.14 1.02
N ILE A 96 -9.50 9.54 1.38
CA ILE A 96 -9.93 8.24 0.88
C ILE A 96 -11.21 8.46 0.07
N PHE A 97 -11.21 7.98 -1.17
CA PHE A 97 -12.36 8.11 -2.05
C PHE A 97 -13.44 7.12 -1.64
N SER A 98 -14.71 7.46 -1.83
CA SER A 98 -15.85 6.58 -1.51
C SER A 98 -15.83 5.26 -2.28
N THR A 99 -15.12 5.20 -3.42
CA THR A 99 -14.92 3.99 -4.23
C THR A 99 -13.84 3.05 -3.67
N CYS A 100 -13.05 3.48 -2.68
CA CYS A 100 -12.06 2.64 -1.99
C CYS A 100 -12.76 1.75 -0.95
N ALA A 101 -13.73 0.95 -1.40
CA ALA A 101 -14.62 0.17 -0.55
C ALA A 101 -13.89 -0.80 0.40
N GLN A 102 -12.75 -1.37 -0.03
CA GLN A 102 -11.96 -2.27 0.81
C GLN A 102 -11.29 -1.53 1.96
N PHE A 103 -10.75 -0.32 1.72
CA PHE A 103 -10.22 0.51 2.80
C PHE A 103 -11.31 0.84 3.82
N ILE A 104 -12.47 1.30 3.35
CA ILE A 104 -13.60 1.68 4.21
C ILE A 104 -14.12 0.48 5.02
N ARG A 105 -14.12 -0.72 4.43
CA ARG A 105 -14.58 -1.95 5.08
C ARG A 105 -13.62 -2.43 6.17
N THR A 106 -12.31 -2.41 5.92
CA THR A 106 -11.35 -3.09 6.79
C THR A 106 -10.64 -2.16 7.75
N VAL A 107 -10.18 -0.99 7.28
CA VAL A 107 -9.25 -0.15 8.06
C VAL A 107 -9.89 0.51 9.30
N PRO A 108 -11.11 1.07 9.24
CA PRO A 108 -11.74 1.70 10.41
C PRO A 108 -12.04 0.74 11.57
N VAL A 109 -12.17 -0.55 11.27
CA VAL A 109 -12.56 -1.60 12.23
C VAL A 109 -11.39 -2.48 12.66
N LEU A 110 -10.16 -2.15 12.27
CA LEU A 110 -8.99 -2.95 12.65
C LEU A 110 -8.80 -2.98 14.17
N PRO A 111 -8.76 -4.16 14.78
CA PRO A 111 -8.47 -4.28 16.21
C PRO A 111 -6.98 -4.07 16.48
N ARG A 112 -6.70 -3.59 17.69
CA ARG A 112 -5.33 -3.52 18.21
C ARG A 112 -4.85 -4.90 18.62
N ASP A 113 -3.56 -5.14 18.52
CA ASP A 113 -2.94 -6.35 19.04
C ASP A 113 -3.12 -6.38 20.58
N PRO A 114 -3.61 -7.50 21.16
CA PRO A 114 -3.89 -7.60 22.59
C PRO A 114 -2.65 -7.55 23.48
N LYS A 115 -1.46 -7.85 22.94
CA LYS A 115 -0.17 -7.83 23.62
C LYS A 115 0.65 -6.59 23.27
N LYS A 116 0.43 -5.99 22.10
CA LYS A 116 1.13 -4.79 21.59
C LYS A 116 0.11 -3.73 21.16
N PRO A 117 -0.47 -2.95 22.08
CA PRO A 117 -1.56 -2.03 21.76
C PRO A 117 -1.23 -0.91 20.76
N ASP A 118 0.06 -0.66 20.48
CA ASP A 118 0.53 0.28 19.46
C ASP A 118 0.61 -0.34 18.04
N ASP A 119 0.26 -1.62 17.92
CA ASP A 119 0.19 -2.38 16.66
C ASP A 119 -1.24 -2.92 16.43
N VAL A 120 -1.49 -3.41 15.21
CA VAL A 120 -2.74 -4.05 14.82
C VAL A 120 -2.66 -5.56 15.04
N ASP A 121 -3.81 -6.17 15.36
CA ASP A 121 -3.92 -7.62 15.44
C ASP A 121 -3.58 -8.24 14.07
N THR A 122 -2.55 -9.08 14.03
CA THR A 122 -2.05 -9.69 12.80
C THR A 122 -3.00 -10.77 12.25
N ASP A 123 -3.91 -11.29 13.08
CA ASP A 123 -4.91 -12.26 12.63
C ASP A 123 -6.12 -11.57 11.97
N ALA A 124 -6.24 -10.24 12.09
CA ALA A 124 -7.27 -9.45 11.42
C ALA A 124 -6.95 -9.18 9.94
N GLU A 125 -7.95 -8.75 9.17
CA GLU A 125 -7.77 -8.40 7.76
C GLU A 125 -7.06 -7.05 7.58
N ASP A 126 -5.73 -7.06 7.69
CA ASP A 126 -4.88 -5.87 7.71
C ASP A 126 -4.25 -5.49 6.36
N HIS A 127 -4.44 -6.31 5.32
CA HIS A 127 -3.74 -6.17 4.05
C HIS A 127 -3.85 -4.77 3.41
N ILE A 128 -5.04 -4.17 3.48
CA ILE A 128 -5.28 -2.80 2.96
C ILE A 128 -4.64 -1.74 3.85
N ALA A 129 -4.60 -1.94 5.17
CA ALA A 129 -3.89 -1.01 6.05
C ALA A 129 -2.38 -1.09 5.83
N ASP A 130 -1.86 -2.30 5.60
CA ASP A 130 -0.46 -2.53 5.30
C ASP A 130 -0.02 -1.89 3.98
N GLU A 131 -0.79 -1.99 2.89
CA GLU A 131 -0.43 -1.30 1.63
C GLU A 131 -0.39 0.23 1.81
N VAL A 132 -1.33 0.80 2.55
CA VAL A 132 -1.37 2.25 2.81
C VAL A 132 -0.19 2.63 3.69
N ARG A 133 0.11 1.83 4.72
CA ARG A 133 1.26 2.03 5.60
C ARG A 133 2.57 2.01 4.82
N TYR A 134 2.77 1.02 3.94
CA TYR A 134 3.94 0.94 3.07
C TYR A 134 4.09 2.21 2.23
N ARG A 135 2.99 2.70 1.66
CA ARG A 135 3.00 3.95 0.88
C ARG A 135 3.32 5.19 1.72
N LEU A 136 2.85 5.26 2.95
CA LEU A 136 3.11 6.40 3.83
C LEU A 136 4.56 6.43 4.34
N LEU A 137 5.18 5.26 4.50
CA LEU A 137 6.56 5.11 4.94
C LEU A 137 7.58 5.23 3.80
N GLN A 138 7.14 5.12 2.55
CA GLN A 138 8.01 5.27 1.38
C GLN A 138 8.63 6.66 1.34
N ASP A 139 9.95 6.72 1.13
CA ASP A 139 10.66 7.98 0.99
C ASP A 139 10.08 8.81 -0.16
N LYS A 140 9.89 10.11 0.12
CA LYS A 140 9.39 11.04 -0.88
C LYS A 140 10.43 11.15 -1.99
N ARG A 141 10.03 10.84 -3.23
CA ARG A 141 10.84 11.13 -4.41
C ARG A 141 11.22 12.61 -4.40
N ILE A 142 12.52 12.90 -4.30
CA ILE A 142 13.05 14.26 -4.40
C ILE A 142 12.61 14.79 -5.76
N THR A 143 11.75 15.80 -5.75
CA THR A 143 11.32 16.51 -6.95
C THR A 143 12.07 17.82 -6.97
N VAL A 144 12.93 18.01 -7.97
CA VAL A 144 13.53 19.32 -8.23
C VAL A 144 12.46 20.18 -8.88
N VAL A 145 12.11 21.28 -8.22
CA VAL A 145 11.20 22.29 -8.76
C VAL A 145 12.07 23.36 -9.40
N GLU A 146 12.07 23.44 -10.72
CA GLU A 146 12.71 24.53 -11.44
C GLU A 146 11.68 25.63 -11.76
N PRO A 147 12.05 26.92 -11.69
CA PRO A 147 11.18 28.00 -12.14
C PRO A 147 10.78 27.79 -13.61
N LEU A 148 9.49 27.98 -13.90
CA LEU A 148 9.01 27.98 -15.27
C LEU A 148 9.70 29.13 -16.03
N ARG A 149 10.56 28.81 -17.01
CA ARG A 149 11.08 29.83 -17.93
C ARG A 149 9.96 30.13 -18.93
N ILE A 150 9.38 31.32 -18.82
CA ILE A 150 8.46 31.92 -19.80
C ILE A 150 9.27 32.86 -20.68
#